data_AF-A0A935QZG9-F1
#
_entry.id   AF-A0A935QZG9-F1
#
_cell.length_a   1.000
_cell.length_b   1.000
_cell.length_c   1.000
_cell.angle_alpha   90.00
_cell.angle_beta   90.00
_cell.angle_gamma   90.00
#
_symmetry.space_group_name_H-M   'P 1'
#
loop_
_entity.id
_entity.type
_entity.pdbx_description
1 polymer ?
#
loop_
_entity_poly.entity_id
_entity_poly.type
_entity_poly.pdbx_seq_one_letter_code
_entity_poly.pdbx_strand_id
1 'polypeptide(L)'
;MNPALAQQPGVLRFNLSLPSTRIRLGPIVLDGMEALLGVSLSNILDPLMPSPRFSRNNAQGAEVDVYPLAIPDGEGFSVPIKHIGEIGARNFRSYLILILPPGLAEVMRDQLAEDIAAKRAAGPRPARGTNGGLVVEFAIALRPGMRKVIPLGQYGELGVEAA
;
A
#
# COMPACT_ATOMS: atom_id res chain seq x y z
N MET A 1 16.39 -6.30 1.08
CA MET A 1 16.72 -5.11 1.92
C MET A 1 17.81 -4.23 1.31
N ASN A 2 17.51 -2.95 1.02
CA ASN A 2 18.42 -2.00 0.37
C ASN A 2 18.69 -0.75 1.25
N PRO A 3 19.84 -0.64 1.93
CA PRO A 3 20.14 0.51 2.80
C PRO A 3 20.37 1.82 2.03
N ALA A 4 20.61 1.77 0.71
CA ALA A 4 20.83 2.97 -0.10
C ALA A 4 19.56 3.84 -0.22
N LEU A 5 18.37 3.22 -0.19
CA LEU A 5 17.09 3.92 -0.18
C LEU A 5 16.92 4.78 1.08
N ALA A 6 17.67 4.48 2.15
CA ALA A 6 17.58 5.18 3.43
C ALA A 6 18.22 6.58 3.43
N GLN A 7 18.90 7.02 2.36
CA GLN A 7 19.55 8.34 2.30
C GLN A 7 19.24 9.14 1.03
N GLN A 8 18.46 8.60 0.09
CA GLN A 8 18.19 9.28 -1.17
C GLN A 8 17.16 10.42 -1.01
N PRO A 9 17.44 11.63 -1.54
CA PRO A 9 16.46 12.70 -1.63
C PRO A 9 15.34 12.33 -2.63
N GLY A 10 14.11 12.77 -2.36
CA GLY A 10 12.94 12.48 -3.20
C GLY A 10 12.31 11.09 -3.03
N VAL A 11 12.89 10.23 -2.18
CA VAL A 11 12.30 8.96 -1.79
C VAL A 11 11.11 9.20 -0.87
N LEU A 12 9.98 8.59 -1.23
CA LEU A 12 8.78 8.61 -0.42
C LEU A 12 8.79 7.38 0.49
N ARG A 13 8.75 7.64 1.79
CA ARG A 13 8.79 6.58 2.81
C ARG A 13 7.45 6.43 3.47
N PHE A 14 7.00 5.19 3.60
CA PHE A 14 5.81 4.92 4.35
C PHE A 14 5.73 3.51 4.88
N ASN A 15 5.03 3.34 6.00
CA ASN A 15 4.68 2.02 6.50
C ASN A 15 3.37 1.55 5.87
N LEU A 16 3.44 0.54 5.00
CA LEU A 16 2.29 -0.23 4.56
C LEU A 16 1.88 -1.18 5.69
N SER A 17 0.75 -0.92 6.34
CA SER A 17 0.17 -1.87 7.29
C SER A 17 -0.89 -2.71 6.58
N LEU A 18 -1.00 -4.00 6.90
CA LEU A 18 -2.05 -4.91 6.42
C LEU A 18 -2.43 -5.87 7.55
N PRO A 19 -3.66 -6.38 7.64
CA PRO A 19 -3.99 -7.42 8.61
C PRO A 19 -3.10 -8.64 8.43
N SER A 20 -2.67 -9.23 9.54
CA SER A 20 -2.01 -10.52 9.48
C SER A 20 -3.03 -11.57 9.02
N THR A 21 -2.81 -12.13 7.84
CA THR A 21 -3.58 -13.27 7.32
C THR A 21 -2.94 -14.62 7.65
N ARG A 22 -1.97 -14.62 8.58
CA ARG A 22 -1.22 -15.81 8.97
C ARG A 22 -1.99 -16.62 10.01
N ILE A 23 -2.40 -17.82 9.61
CA ILE A 23 -3.04 -18.81 10.47
C ILE A 23 -2.01 -19.90 10.78
N ARG A 24 -1.72 -20.13 12.07
CA ARG A 24 -0.83 -21.21 12.52
C ARG A 24 -1.66 -22.41 12.99
N LEU A 25 -1.51 -23.53 12.30
CA LEU A 25 -2.13 -24.81 12.63
C LEU A 25 -1.04 -25.83 12.96
N GLY A 26 -0.57 -25.80 14.22
CA GLY A 26 0.56 -26.61 14.65
C GLY A 26 1.85 -26.24 13.89
N PRO A 27 2.49 -27.18 13.17
CA PRO A 27 3.70 -26.89 12.39
C PRO A 27 3.42 -26.19 11.05
N ILE A 28 2.14 -26.09 10.64
CA ILE A 28 1.74 -25.50 9.36
C ILE A 28 1.40 -24.03 9.57
N VAL A 29 1.94 -23.16 8.69
CA VAL A 29 1.58 -21.74 8.63
C VAL A 29 0.94 -21.49 7.27
N LEU A 30 -0.28 -20.98 7.26
CA LEU A 30 -1.01 -20.58 6.06
C LEU A 30 -1.09 -19.07 6.02
N ASP A 31 -0.74 -18.45 4.90
CA ASP A 31 -0.90 -17.01 4.69
C ASP A 31 -1.94 -16.77 3.59
N GLY A 32 -3.09 -16.21 3.96
CA GLY A 32 -4.18 -15.95 3.02
C GLY A 32 -3.80 -15.00 1.88
N MET A 33 -2.90 -14.05 2.12
CA MET A 33 -2.40 -13.14 1.08
C MET A 33 -1.48 -13.87 0.10
N GLU A 34 -0.61 -14.75 0.61
CA GLU A 34 0.23 -15.59 -0.26
C GLU A 34 -0.60 -16.53 -1.11
N ALA A 35 -1.65 -17.14 -0.55
CA ALA A 35 -2.58 -17.98 -1.30
C ALA A 35 -3.32 -17.20 -2.42
N LEU A 36 -3.67 -15.93 -2.17
CA LEU A 36 -4.34 -15.07 -3.15
C LEU A 36 -3.40 -14.60 -4.27
N LEU A 37 -2.17 -14.22 -3.90
CA LEU A 37 -1.18 -13.65 -4.82
C LEU A 37 -0.33 -14.71 -5.53
N GLY A 38 -0.31 -15.94 -5.02
CA GLY A 38 0.57 -17.02 -5.46
C GLY A 38 2.03 -16.85 -5.05
N VAL A 39 2.39 -15.73 -4.41
CA VAL A 39 3.71 -15.41 -3.87
C VAL A 39 3.55 -14.61 -2.59
N SER A 40 4.51 -14.71 -1.68
CA SER A 40 4.52 -13.86 -0.49
C SER A 40 4.61 -12.38 -0.89
N LEU A 41 3.73 -11.55 -0.31
CA LEU A 41 3.77 -10.11 -0.49
C LEU A 41 5.12 -9.53 -0.05
N SER A 42 5.77 -10.10 0.97
CA SER A 42 7.11 -9.67 1.39
C SER A 42 8.13 -9.79 0.26
N ASN A 43 8.00 -10.82 -0.59
CA ASN A 43 8.94 -11.05 -1.69
C ASN A 43 8.73 -10.03 -2.81
N ILE A 44 7.49 -9.64 -3.07
CA ILE A 44 7.17 -8.58 -4.03
C ILE A 44 7.74 -7.23 -3.54
N LEU A 45 7.63 -6.96 -2.24
CA LEU A 45 7.99 -5.68 -1.65
C LEU A 45 9.46 -5.58 -1.21
N ASP A 46 10.21 -6.68 -1.09
CA ASP A 46 11.60 -6.68 -0.59
C ASP A 46 12.54 -5.67 -1.28
N PRO A 47 12.45 -5.43 -2.60
CA PRO A 47 13.27 -4.41 -3.26
C PRO A 47 13.03 -3.00 -2.72
N LEU A 48 11.82 -2.73 -2.22
CA LEU A 48 11.37 -1.43 -1.71
C LEU A 48 11.47 -1.32 -0.18
N MET A 49 11.84 -2.40 0.52
CA MET A 49 11.91 -2.42 1.98
C MET A 49 13.31 -1.98 2.47
N PRO A 50 13.45 -0.80 3.12
CA PRO A 50 14.71 -0.39 3.74
C PRO A 50 15.01 -1.15 5.03
N SER A 51 14.00 -1.77 5.64
CA SER A 51 14.12 -2.60 6.85
C SER A 51 13.16 -3.79 6.79
N PRO A 52 13.39 -4.87 7.56
CA PRO A 52 12.53 -6.03 7.57
C PRO A 52 11.10 -5.69 8.00
N ARG A 53 10.11 -6.41 7.45
CA ARG A 53 8.74 -6.37 7.96
C ARG A 53 8.68 -6.76 9.43
N PHE A 54 7.74 -6.20 10.16
CA PHE A 54 7.46 -6.55 11.56
C PHE A 54 5.96 -6.56 11.83
N SER A 55 5.54 -7.23 12.89
CA SER A 55 4.13 -7.30 13.28
C SER A 55 3.88 -6.42 14.51
N ARG A 56 2.70 -5.79 14.58
CA ARG A 56 2.24 -5.02 15.75
C ARG A 56 0.74 -5.14 15.90
N ASN A 57 0.18 -4.75 17.04
CA ASN A 57 -1.26 -4.59 17.18
C ASN A 57 -1.68 -3.17 16.75
N ASN A 58 -2.79 -3.06 16.02
CA ASN A 58 -3.41 -1.77 15.71
C ASN A 58 -4.20 -1.22 16.92
N ALA A 59 -4.84 -0.05 16.76
CA ALA A 59 -5.59 0.60 17.85
C ALA A 59 -6.77 -0.24 18.37
N GLN A 60 -7.27 -1.16 17.55
CA GLN A 60 -8.35 -2.08 17.85
C GLN A 60 -7.85 -3.42 18.40
N GLY A 61 -6.53 -3.58 18.61
CA GLY A 61 -5.91 -4.78 19.14
C GLY A 61 -5.71 -5.91 18.12
N ALA A 62 -6.01 -5.68 16.84
CA ALA A 62 -5.79 -6.66 15.79
C ALA A 62 -4.32 -6.69 15.35
N GLU A 63 -3.77 -7.89 15.13
CA GLU A 63 -2.40 -8.04 14.63
C GLU A 63 -2.32 -7.61 13.15
N VAL A 64 -1.40 -6.69 12.87
CA VAL A 64 -1.10 -6.19 11.53
C VAL A 64 0.37 -6.42 11.21
N ASP A 65 0.62 -6.83 9.97
CA ASP A 65 1.95 -6.85 9.38
C ASP A 65 2.28 -5.47 8.80
N VAL A 66 3.44 -4.94 9.20
CA VAL A 66 3.95 -3.64 8.80
C VAL A 66 5.14 -3.84 7.88
N TYR A 67 5.02 -3.30 6.67
CA TYR A 67 6.02 -3.30 5.62
C TYR A 67 6.56 -1.87 5.49
N PRO A 68 7.77 -1.60 6.00
CA PRO A 68 8.42 -0.30 5.80
C PRO A 68 8.77 -0.21 4.32
N LEU A 69 8.28 0.79 3.61
CA LEU A 69 8.52 1.00 2.19
C LEU A 69 9.23 2.31 1.94
N ALA A 70 10.15 2.29 0.98
CA ALA A 70 10.86 3.44 0.47
C ALA A 70 10.79 3.39 -1.06
N ILE A 71 10.00 4.28 -1.67
CA ILE A 71 9.77 4.31 -3.11
C ILE A 71 10.50 5.53 -3.71
N PRO A 72 11.55 5.33 -4.53
CA PRO A 72 12.19 6.41 -5.28
C PRO A 72 11.23 7.16 -6.19
N ASP A 73 11.56 8.41 -6.51
CA ASP A 73 10.74 9.19 -7.43
C ASP A 73 10.67 8.52 -8.82
N GLY A 74 9.47 8.40 -9.37
CA GLY A 74 9.21 7.71 -10.63
C GLY A 74 9.08 6.18 -10.52
N GLU A 75 9.36 5.61 -9.34
CA GLU A 75 9.25 4.17 -9.09
C GLU A 75 7.95 3.79 -8.37
N GLY A 76 7.65 2.50 -8.33
CA GLY A 76 6.51 1.95 -7.62
C GLY A 76 6.43 0.45 -7.71
N PHE A 77 5.40 -0.11 -7.09
CA PHE A 77 5.04 -1.51 -7.23
C PHE A 77 3.60 -1.63 -7.68
N SER A 78 3.32 -2.76 -8.32
CA SER A 78 1.97 -3.13 -8.66
C SER A 78 1.80 -4.64 -8.55
N VAL A 79 0.68 -5.04 -7.97
CA VAL A 79 0.34 -6.42 -7.66
C VAL A 79 -0.96 -6.76 -8.37
N PRO A 80 -0.94 -7.70 -9.34
CA PRO A 80 -2.17 -8.21 -9.92
C PRO A 80 -2.95 -8.97 -8.84
N ILE A 81 -4.23 -8.62 -8.69
CA ILE A 81 -5.18 -9.39 -7.89
C ILE A 81 -6.06 -10.16 -8.86
N LYS A 82 -5.98 -11.48 -8.80
CA LYS A 82 -6.76 -12.37 -9.66
C LYS A 82 -8.25 -11.99 -9.58
N HIS A 83 -8.88 -11.82 -10.74
CA HIS A 83 -10.30 -11.45 -10.92
C HIS A 83 -10.73 -10.04 -10.47
N ILE A 84 -9.92 -9.32 -9.69
CA ILE A 84 -10.31 -8.01 -9.13
C ILE A 84 -9.57 -6.86 -9.82
N GLY A 85 -8.38 -7.11 -10.38
CA GLY A 85 -7.62 -6.12 -11.14
C GLY A 85 -6.21 -5.98 -10.61
N GLU A 86 -5.83 -4.78 -10.21
CA GLU A 86 -4.45 -4.44 -9.86
C GLU A 86 -4.46 -3.44 -8.70
N ILE A 87 -3.65 -3.71 -7.66
CA ILE A 87 -3.36 -2.77 -6.58
C ILE A 87 -1.90 -2.37 -6.63
N GLY A 88 -1.57 -1.15 -6.28
CA GLY A 88 -0.20 -0.73 -6.27
C GLY A 88 -0.02 0.65 -5.68
N ALA A 89 1.23 1.07 -5.60
CA ALA A 89 1.58 2.42 -5.26
C ALA A 89 2.85 2.83 -6.00
N ARG A 90 2.92 4.09 -6.42
CA ARG A 90 4.13 4.69 -6.99
C ARG A 90 4.36 6.08 -6.43
N ASN A 91 5.62 6.50 -6.39
CA ASN A 91 6.00 7.86 -6.06
C ASN A 91 6.13 8.65 -7.36
N PHE A 92 5.44 9.79 -7.43
CA PHE A 92 5.60 10.72 -8.54
C PHE A 92 5.70 12.13 -8.00
N ARG A 93 6.88 12.74 -8.09
CA ARG A 93 7.20 14.08 -7.59
C ARG A 93 6.78 14.27 -6.13
N SER A 94 7.08 13.27 -5.28
CA SER A 94 6.69 13.23 -3.86
C SER A 94 5.20 13.07 -3.58
N TYR A 95 4.39 12.75 -4.59
CA TYR A 95 3.02 12.29 -4.40
C TYR A 95 2.97 10.77 -4.37
N LEU A 96 2.26 10.21 -3.40
CA LEU A 96 1.89 8.81 -3.41
C LEU A 96 0.72 8.62 -4.36
N ILE A 97 0.97 7.98 -5.49
CA ILE A 97 -0.09 7.58 -6.41
C ILE A 97 -0.51 6.16 -6.03
N LEU A 98 -1.71 6.03 -5.44
CA LEU A 98 -2.34 4.74 -5.20
C LEU A 98 -3.01 4.25 -6.48
N ILE A 99 -2.78 2.98 -6.82
CA ILE A 99 -3.39 2.29 -7.95
C ILE A 99 -4.36 1.27 -7.36
N LEU A 100 -5.62 1.32 -7.76
CA LEU A 100 -6.68 0.48 -7.20
C LEU A 100 -7.60 -0.07 -8.29
N PRO A 101 -8.26 -1.21 -8.03
CA PRO A 101 -9.39 -1.66 -8.81
C PRO A 101 -10.53 -0.62 -8.83
N PRO A 102 -11.27 -0.47 -9.94
CA PRO A 102 -12.41 0.46 -10.02
C PRO A 102 -13.47 0.23 -8.94
N GLY A 103 -13.68 -1.01 -8.49
CA GLY A 103 -14.63 -1.35 -7.43
C GLY A 103 -14.30 -0.73 -6.06
N LEU A 104 -13.07 -0.27 -5.83
CA LEU A 104 -12.65 0.40 -4.60
C LEU A 104 -12.62 1.94 -4.74
N ALA A 105 -12.96 2.48 -5.92
CA ALA A 105 -12.84 3.92 -6.21
C ALA A 105 -13.70 4.78 -5.28
N GLU A 106 -14.96 4.40 -5.06
CA GLU A 106 -15.90 5.18 -4.25
C GLU A 106 -15.50 5.18 -2.78
N VAL A 107 -15.17 4.00 -2.22
CA VAL A 107 -14.69 3.86 -0.84
C VAL A 107 -13.45 4.72 -0.61
N MET A 108 -12.50 4.70 -1.56
CA MET A 108 -11.29 5.51 -1.47
C MET A 108 -11.59 7.02 -1.60
N ARG A 109 -12.53 7.40 -2.47
CA ARG A 109 -12.95 8.79 -2.62
C ARG A 109 -13.53 9.33 -1.31
N ASP A 110 -14.40 8.55 -0.66
CA ASP A 110 -15.00 8.94 0.63
C ASP A 110 -13.93 9.09 1.72
N GLN A 111 -12.98 8.14 1.79
CA GLN A 111 -11.89 8.19 2.76
C GLN A 111 -10.92 9.36 2.53
N LEU A 112 -10.80 9.82 1.28
CA LEU A 112 -9.96 10.96 0.89
C LEU A 112 -10.75 12.26 0.73
N ALA A 113 -12.06 12.29 1.01
CA ALA A 113 -12.91 13.44 0.73
C ALA A 113 -12.39 14.73 1.37
N GLU A 114 -11.98 14.68 2.64
CA GLU A 114 -11.39 15.82 3.35
C GLU A 114 -10.07 16.30 2.73
N ASP A 115 -9.21 15.36 2.31
CA ASP A 115 -7.94 15.71 1.68
C ASP A 115 -8.14 16.25 0.27
N ILE A 116 -9.12 15.74 -0.46
CA ILE A 116 -9.50 16.26 -1.78
C ILE A 116 -10.03 17.69 -1.62
N ALA A 117 -10.93 17.93 -0.65
CA ALA A 117 -11.43 19.26 -0.34
C ALA A 117 -10.31 20.23 0.07
N ALA A 118 -9.33 19.74 0.83
CA ALA A 118 -8.15 20.50 1.24
C ALA A 118 -7.04 20.58 0.16
N LYS A 119 -7.26 20.05 -1.06
CA LYS A 119 -6.28 19.98 -2.16
C LYS A 119 -4.98 19.24 -1.81
N ARG A 120 -5.06 18.30 -0.89
CA ARG A 120 -3.97 17.39 -0.47
C ARG A 120 -4.06 16.02 -1.15
N ALA A 121 -5.20 15.69 -1.73
CA ALA A 121 -5.38 14.53 -2.57
C ALA A 121 -6.12 14.90 -3.87
N ALA A 122 -5.97 14.08 -4.90
CA ALA A 122 -6.70 14.21 -6.16
C ALA A 122 -7.06 12.82 -6.71
N GLY A 123 -8.23 12.70 -7.32
CA GLY A 123 -8.76 11.44 -7.87
C GLY A 123 -10.25 11.25 -7.58
N PRO A 124 -10.84 10.12 -8.02
CA PRO A 124 -10.21 9.08 -8.82
C PRO A 124 -9.96 9.52 -10.26
N ARG A 125 -8.83 9.10 -10.82
CA ARG A 125 -8.53 9.24 -12.25
C ARG A 125 -8.48 7.84 -12.89
N PRO A 126 -9.26 7.56 -13.94
CA PRO A 126 -9.13 6.29 -14.65
C PRO A 126 -7.77 6.22 -15.35
N ALA A 127 -7.16 5.03 -15.31
CA ALA A 127 -5.89 4.74 -15.97
C ALA A 127 -5.86 3.27 -16.44
N ARG A 128 -4.83 2.91 -17.19
CA ARG A 128 -4.54 1.51 -17.54
C ARG A 128 -3.46 0.99 -16.60
N GLY A 129 -3.73 -0.15 -15.98
CA GLY A 129 -2.77 -0.89 -15.18
C GLY A 129 -1.66 -1.48 -16.03
N THR A 130 -0.63 -2.02 -15.38
CA THR A 130 0.51 -2.67 -16.04
C THR A 130 0.09 -3.86 -16.90
N ASN A 131 -0.98 -4.56 -16.54
CA ASN A 131 -1.53 -5.67 -17.31
C ASN A 131 -2.57 -5.24 -18.38
N GLY A 132 -2.70 -3.93 -18.63
CA GLY A 132 -3.66 -3.37 -19.59
C GLY A 132 -5.11 -3.27 -19.10
N GLY A 133 -5.41 -3.80 -17.91
CA GLY A 133 -6.72 -3.70 -17.25
C GLY A 133 -7.03 -2.27 -16.78
N LEU A 134 -8.31 -1.98 -16.54
CA LEU A 134 -8.74 -0.68 -16.02
C LEU A 134 -8.41 -0.58 -14.53
N VAL A 135 -7.77 0.52 -14.14
CA VAL A 135 -7.49 0.87 -12.75
C VAL A 135 -7.95 2.31 -12.49
N VAL A 136 -8.05 2.67 -11.22
CA VAL A 136 -8.21 4.05 -10.78
C VAL A 136 -7.00 4.47 -9.98
N GLU A 137 -6.59 5.72 -10.19
CA GLU A 137 -5.48 6.33 -9.48
C GLU A 137 -5.95 7.44 -8.54
N PHE A 138 -5.33 7.50 -7.37
CA PHE A 138 -5.44 8.61 -6.43
C PHE A 138 -4.05 9.16 -6.14
N ALA A 139 -3.85 10.46 -6.32
CA ALA A 139 -2.63 11.15 -5.92
C ALA A 139 -2.79 11.72 -4.52
N ILE A 140 -1.84 11.46 -3.63
CA ILE A 140 -1.86 11.93 -2.24
C ILE A 140 -0.56 12.66 -1.94
N ALA A 141 -0.65 13.91 -1.50
CA ALA A 141 0.48 14.66 -0.99
C ALA A 141 0.79 14.18 0.43
N LEU A 142 1.85 13.38 0.58
CA LEU A 142 2.30 12.98 1.90
C LEU A 142 3.07 14.13 2.56
N ARG A 143 2.79 14.36 3.85
CA ARG A 143 3.56 15.27 4.70
C ARG A 143 4.38 14.46 5.68
N PRO A 144 5.61 14.86 6.05
CA PRO A 144 6.36 14.19 7.11
C PRO A 144 5.51 14.04 8.38
N GLY A 145 5.47 12.84 8.96
CA GLY A 145 4.66 12.50 10.12
C GLY A 145 3.16 12.28 9.83
N MET A 146 2.72 12.39 8.58
CA MET A 146 1.34 12.10 8.21
C MET A 146 1.06 10.61 8.33
N ARG A 147 0.13 10.26 9.21
CA ARG A 147 -0.43 8.93 9.34
C ARG A 147 -1.84 8.95 8.77
N LYS A 148 -2.06 8.20 7.69
CA LYS A 148 -3.40 7.85 7.25
C LYS A 148 -3.58 6.35 7.29
N VAL A 149 -4.75 5.94 7.73
CA VAL A 149 -5.18 4.56 7.66
C VAL A 149 -6.36 4.56 6.71
N ILE A 150 -6.24 3.82 5.63
CA ILE A 150 -7.30 3.67 4.66
C ILE A 150 -7.94 2.29 4.89
N PRO A 151 -9.16 2.22 5.41
CA PRO A 151 -9.84 0.94 5.55
C PRO A 151 -10.08 0.34 4.16
N LEU A 152 -9.57 -0.87 3.95
CA LEU A 152 -9.82 -1.73 2.80
C LEU A 152 -11.01 -2.68 3.04
N GLY A 153 -11.89 -2.35 4.01
CA GLY A 153 -13.01 -3.19 4.42
C GLY A 153 -12.54 -4.52 5.01
N GLN A 154 -13.07 -5.64 4.50
CA GLN A 154 -12.70 -6.99 4.95
C GLN A 154 -11.22 -7.36 4.71
N TYR A 155 -10.53 -6.60 3.84
CA TYR A 155 -9.11 -6.79 3.55
C TYR A 155 -8.20 -5.96 4.47
N GLY A 156 -8.79 -5.21 5.41
CA GLY A 156 -8.06 -4.56 6.49
C GLY A 156 -7.92 -3.06 6.40
N GLU A 157 -6.71 -2.60 6.68
CA GLU A 157 -6.34 -1.20 6.81
C GLU A 157 -5.02 -0.98 6.10
N LEU A 158 -5.02 -0.18 5.02
CA LEU A 158 -3.83 0.33 4.38
C LEU A 158 -3.31 1.53 5.19
N GLY A 159 -2.40 1.27 6.12
CA GLY A 159 -1.64 2.33 6.77
C GLY A 159 -0.68 2.99 5.77
N VAL A 160 -0.56 4.30 5.83
CA VAL A 160 0.51 5.09 5.20
C VAL A 160 1.01 6.04 6.29
N GLU A 161 2.23 5.82 6.75
CA GLU A 161 2.92 6.71 7.69
C GLU A 161 4.12 7.32 7.03
N ALA A 162 4.02 8.57 6.58
CA ALA A 162 5.13 9.28 5.97
C ALA A 162 6.26 9.51 7.00
N ALA A 163 7.42 8.90 6.76
CA ALA A 163 8.62 9.06 7.60
C ALA A 163 9.43 10.30 7.21
#